data_AF-A0A834FWR2-F1
#
_entry.id   AF-A0A834FWR2-F1
#
_cell.length_a   1.000
_cell.length_b   1.000
_cell.length_c   1.000
_cell.angle_alpha   90.00
_cell.angle_beta   90.00
_cell.angle_gamma   90.00
#
_symmetry.space_group_name_H-M   'P 1'
#
loop_
_entity.id
_entity.type
_entity.pdbx_description
1 polymer ?
#
loop_
_entity_poly.entity_id
_entity_poly.type
_entity_poly.pdbx_seq_one_letter_code
_entity_poly.pdbx_strand_id
1 'polypeptide(L)'
;MEPNRIQMVYYYTTPPGRAVGAITTKLRESASEMLNGFPMVTGRLLKNDQGQRMIKCNDAGVRLVEARAKGSVEGWLRRTDREKELLLVHWEDMYYKPYFWSNFMFSSALWTY
;
A
#
# COMPACT_ATOMS: atom_id res chain seq x y z
N MET A 1 2.91 -18.09 -13.63
CA MET A 1 3.50 -16.78 -13.99
C MET A 1 3.84 -16.13 -12.67
N GLU A 2 5.12 -15.95 -12.37
CA GLU A 2 5.54 -15.32 -11.10
C GLU A 2 4.90 -13.94 -10.98
N PRO A 3 4.35 -13.56 -9.82
CA PRO A 3 3.76 -12.25 -9.65
C PRO A 3 4.90 -11.21 -9.70
N ASN A 4 4.90 -10.35 -10.73
CA ASN A 4 5.80 -9.20 -10.85
C ASN A 4 5.44 -8.12 -9.82
N ARG A 5 5.51 -8.44 -8.53
CA ARG A 5 5.17 -7.54 -7.43
C ARG A 5 6.14 -7.73 -6.28
N ILE A 6 6.34 -6.65 -5.55
CA ILE A 6 7.08 -6.65 -4.29
C ILE A 6 6.07 -6.35 -3.19
N GLN A 7 5.99 -7.22 -2.18
CA GLN A 7 5.13 -7.05 -1.02
C GLN A 7 6.03 -6.85 0.20
N MET A 8 5.76 -5.79 0.96
CA MET A 8 6.51 -5.42 2.16
C MET A 8 5.52 -5.18 3.28
N VAL A 9 5.80 -5.74 4.46
CA VAL A 9 4.99 -5.55 5.68
C VAL A 9 5.89 -4.95 6.75
N TYR A 10 5.42 -3.86 7.36
CA TYR A 10 6.12 -3.15 8.43
C TYR A 10 5.26 -3.19 9.70
N TYR A 11 5.86 -3.65 10.80
CA TYR A 11 5.21 -3.69 12.10
C TYR A 11 5.67 -2.53 12.97
N TYR A 12 4.70 -1.85 13.59
CA TYR A 12 4.96 -0.73 14.49
C TYR A 12 4.15 -0.90 15.78
N THR A 13 4.79 -0.59 16.91
CA THR A 13 4.10 -0.42 18.19
C THR A 13 3.44 0.95 18.22
N THR A 14 2.13 1.00 18.47
CA THR A 14 1.41 2.27 18.61
C THR A 14 1.19 2.59 20.09
N PRO A 15 1.57 3.79 20.57
CA PRO A 15 1.29 4.19 21.94
C PRO A 15 -0.22 4.16 22.25
N PRO A 16 -0.62 3.75 23.47
CA PRO A 16 -2.03 3.74 23.87
C PRO A 16 -2.62 5.17 23.85
N GLY A 17 -3.93 5.26 23.64
CA GLY A 17 -4.67 6.54 23.72
C GLY A 17 -4.68 7.38 22.44
N ARG A 18 -4.11 6.91 21.33
CA ARG A 18 -4.31 7.57 20.02
C ARG A 18 -5.69 7.30 19.45
N ALA A 19 -6.32 8.35 18.94
CA ALA A 19 -7.56 8.23 18.18
C ALA A 19 -7.33 7.43 16.89
N VAL A 20 -8.33 6.61 16.53
CA VAL A 20 -8.36 5.92 15.23
C VAL A 20 -8.27 6.97 14.11
N GLY A 21 -7.51 6.69 13.06
CA GLY A 21 -7.30 7.61 11.95
C GLY A 21 -6.24 8.69 12.18
N ALA A 22 -5.85 9.00 13.42
CA ALA A 22 -4.88 10.08 13.69
C ALA A 22 -3.50 9.83 13.06
N ILE A 23 -3.05 8.57 13.06
CA ILE A 23 -1.80 8.17 12.40
C ILE A 23 -1.96 8.23 10.89
N THR A 24 -3.08 7.71 10.38
CA THR A 24 -3.34 7.64 8.95
C THR A 24 -3.49 9.02 8.32
N THR A 25 -4.08 9.99 9.01
CA THR A 25 -4.14 11.40 8.55
C THR A 25 -2.73 11.96 8.36
N LYS A 26 -1.87 11.86 9.38
CA LYS A 26 -0.49 12.32 9.29
C LYS A 26 0.31 11.59 8.19
N LEU A 27 0.05 10.29 8.03
CA LEU A 27 0.68 9.50 6.97
C LEU A 27 0.23 9.96 5.59
N ARG A 28 -1.06 10.28 5.39
CA ARG A 28 -1.58 10.80 4.12
C ARG A 28 -0.97 12.17 3.79
N GLU A 29 -0.91 13.08 4.76
CA GLU A 29 -0.33 14.41 4.58
C GLU A 29 1.16 14.33 4.21
N SER A 30 1.94 13.61 5.00
CA SER A 30 3.39 13.43 4.73
C SER A 30 3.67 12.67 3.43
N ALA A 31 2.86 11.66 3.10
CA ALA A 31 2.96 10.96 1.82
C ALA A 31 2.65 11.90 0.65
N SER A 32 1.63 12.76 0.78
CA SER A 32 1.29 13.73 -0.27
C SER A 32 2.46 14.68 -0.56
N GLU A 33 3.14 15.17 0.48
CA GLU A 33 4.31 16.04 0.33
C GLU A 33 5.49 15.29 -0.30
N MET A 34 5.80 14.10 0.20
CA MET A 34 6.87 13.25 -0.33
C MET A 34 6.66 12.92 -1.81
N LEU A 35 5.43 12.59 -2.23
CA LEU A 35 5.12 12.16 -3.59
C LEU A 35 5.36 13.25 -4.64
N ASN A 36 5.41 14.53 -4.26
CA ASN A 36 5.84 15.61 -5.14
C ASN A 36 7.28 15.39 -5.67
N GLY A 37 8.14 14.77 -4.86
CA GLY A 37 9.52 14.41 -5.25
C GLY A 37 9.61 13.11 -6.06
N PHE A 38 8.53 12.33 -6.15
CA PHE A 38 8.52 11.01 -6.79
C PHE A 38 7.32 10.84 -7.75
N PRO A 39 7.20 11.65 -8.82
CA PRO A 39 6.03 11.65 -9.71
C PRO A 39 5.78 10.32 -10.44
N MET A 40 6.82 9.48 -10.59
CA MET A 40 6.65 8.13 -11.17
C MET A 40 5.77 7.23 -10.29
N VAL A 41 5.73 7.47 -8.98
CA VAL A 41 4.98 6.66 -8.01
C VAL A 41 3.48 6.89 -8.15
N THR A 42 3.06 8.12 -8.46
CA THR A 42 1.64 8.51 -8.65
C THR A 42 1.12 8.25 -10.08
N GLY A 43 2.00 7.85 -11.00
CA GLY A 43 1.68 7.61 -12.41
C GLY A 43 0.98 6.28 -12.71
N ARG A 44 0.87 5.95 -14.00
CA ARG A 44 0.29 4.69 -14.52
C ARG A 44 1.19 4.03 -15.54
N LEU A 45 1.24 2.69 -15.51
CA LEU A 45 1.98 1.91 -16.47
C LEU A 45 1.30 1.94 -17.85
N LEU A 46 2.10 2.18 -18.88
CA LEU A 46 1.70 2.19 -20.28
C LEU A 46 2.65 1.33 -21.11
N LYS A 47 2.19 1.00 -22.32
CA LYS A 47 3.07 0.53 -23.41
C LYS A 47 3.03 1.56 -24.52
N ASN A 48 4.18 1.90 -25.10
CA ASN A 48 4.24 2.72 -26.30
C ASN A 48 3.95 1.90 -27.56
N ASP A 49 3.96 2.56 -28.72
CA ASP A 49 3.70 1.95 -30.02
C ASP A 49 4.73 0.87 -30.41
N GLN A 50 5.91 0.88 -29.78
CA GLN A 50 6.95 -0.13 -29.92
C GLN A 50 6.83 -1.27 -28.89
N GLY A 51 5.79 -1.27 -28.06
CA GLY A 51 5.54 -2.28 -27.02
C GLY A 51 6.37 -2.13 -25.74
N GLN A 52 7.18 -1.09 -25.62
CA GLN A 52 8.03 -0.83 -24.45
C GLN A 52 7.19 -0.29 -23.29
N ARG A 53 7.47 -0.77 -22.07
CA ARG A 53 6.80 -0.31 -20.85
C ARG A 53 7.34 1.06 -20.42
N MET A 54 6.43 1.96 -20.09
CA MET A 54 6.75 3.31 -19.60
C MET A 54 5.76 3.74 -18.52
N ILE A 55 6.14 4.71 -17.69
CA ILE A 55 5.25 5.29 -16.68
C ILE A 55 4.80 6.66 -17.18
N LYS A 56 3.49 6.85 -17.31
CA LYS A 56 2.90 8.18 -17.50
C LYS A 56 2.68 8.83 -16.14
N CYS A 57 3.43 9.89 -15.85
CA CYS A 57 3.24 10.73 -14.68
C CYS A 57 2.01 11.62 -14.90
N ASN A 58 0.83 11.12 -14.54
CA ASN A 58 -0.47 11.80 -14.70
C ASN A 58 -1.12 12.17 -13.36
N ASP A 59 -0.36 12.12 -12.27
CA ASP A 59 -0.83 12.40 -10.90
C ASP A 59 -2.12 11.68 -10.54
N ALA A 60 -2.30 10.46 -11.06
CA ALA A 60 -3.45 9.62 -10.76
C ALA A 60 -3.44 9.07 -9.32
N GLY A 61 -2.41 9.43 -8.54
CA GLY A 61 -2.29 9.13 -7.13
C GLY A 61 -1.90 7.68 -6.82
N VAL A 62 -1.79 7.44 -5.52
CA VAL A 62 -1.52 6.12 -4.91
C VAL A 62 -2.74 5.67 -4.13
N ARG A 63 -2.94 4.35 -4.05
CA ARG A 63 -4.00 3.79 -3.20
C ARG A 63 -3.48 3.63 -1.77
N LEU A 64 -4.20 4.18 -0.81
CA LEU A 64 -3.95 4.00 0.62
C LEU A 64 -5.17 3.36 1.26
N VAL A 65 -4.99 2.17 1.85
CA VAL A 65 -6.05 1.44 2.57
C VAL A 65 -5.73 1.43 4.05
N GLU A 66 -6.73 1.79 4.85
CA GLU A 66 -6.68 1.72 6.31
C GLU A 66 -7.64 0.63 6.79
N ALA A 67 -7.14 -0.28 7.62
CA ALA A 67 -7.91 -1.34 8.24
C ALA A 67 -7.75 -1.33 9.76
N ARG A 68 -8.72 -1.90 10.47
CA ARG A 68 -8.66 -2.10 11.92
C ARG A 68 -8.70 -3.60 12.25
N ALA A 69 -7.74 -4.05 13.05
CA ALA A 69 -7.64 -5.43 13.51
C ALA A 69 -7.88 -5.52 15.03
N LYS A 70 -8.58 -6.56 15.47
CA LYS A 70 -8.77 -6.85 16.89
C LYS A 70 -7.56 -7.59 17.46
N GLY A 71 -7.12 -7.22 18.66
CA GLY A 71 -6.00 -7.82 19.37
C GLY A 71 -4.73 -6.98 19.30
N SER A 72 -3.57 -7.62 19.45
CA SER A 72 -2.26 -6.96 19.50
C SER A 72 -1.30 -7.46 18.43
N VAL A 73 -0.35 -6.61 18.04
CA VAL A 73 0.72 -6.95 17.10
C VAL A 73 1.53 -8.14 17.63
N GLU A 74 1.85 -8.18 18.92
CA GLU A 74 2.61 -9.27 19.54
C GLU A 74 1.83 -10.58 19.48
N GLY A 75 0.51 -10.53 19.71
CA GLY A 75 -0.37 -11.69 19.60
C GLY A 75 -0.53 -12.19 18.17
N TRP A 76 -0.43 -11.30 17.18
CA TRP A 76 -0.39 -11.64 15.76
C TRP A 76 0.94 -12.30 15.38
N LEU A 77 2.06 -11.67 15.73
CA LEU A 77 3.40 -12.16 15.40
C LEU A 77 3.69 -13.57 15.97
N ARG A 78 3.09 -13.93 17.11
CA ARG A 78 3.18 -15.29 17.66
C ARG A 78 2.44 -16.37 16.86
N ARG A 79 1.50 -16.00 15.99
CA ARG A 79 0.58 -16.91 15.28
C ARG A 79 0.65 -16.79 13.75
N THR A 80 1.34 -15.77 13.26
CA THR A 80 1.47 -15.50 11.84
C THR A 80 2.49 -16.44 11.19
N ASP A 81 2.22 -16.78 9.96
CA ASP A 81 3.15 -17.39 9.01
C ASP A 81 3.20 -16.49 7.78
N ARG A 82 4.00 -16.87 6.77
CA ARG A 82 4.16 -16.06 5.56
C ARG A 82 2.86 -15.91 4.78
N GLU A 83 2.02 -16.94 4.73
CA GLU A 83 0.77 -16.89 3.97
C GLU A 83 -0.22 -15.91 4.62
N LYS A 84 -0.36 -15.96 5.95
CA LYS A 84 -1.17 -15.02 6.73
C LYS A 84 -0.66 -13.59 6.64
N GLU A 85 0.66 -13.40 6.64
CA GLU A 85 1.26 -12.08 6.51
C GLU A 85 0.94 -11.44 5.16
N LEU A 86 0.93 -12.22 4.08
CA LEU A 86 0.57 -11.73 2.74
C LEU A 86 -0.89 -11.27 2.65
N LEU A 87 -1.79 -11.76 3.51
CA LEU A 87 -3.17 -11.29 3.59
C LEU A 87 -3.29 -9.86 4.15
N LEU A 88 -2.26 -9.33 4.81
CA LEU A 88 -2.24 -7.93 5.27
C LEU A 88 -2.00 -6.94 4.13
N VAL A 89 -1.48 -7.41 2.99
CA VAL A 89 -1.22 -6.58 1.81
C VAL A 89 -2.42 -6.68 0.90
N HIS A 90 -3.27 -5.64 0.88
CA HIS A 90 -4.37 -5.59 -0.06
C HIS A 90 -3.84 -5.63 -1.49
N TRP A 91 -4.40 -6.51 -2.29
CA TRP A 91 -4.11 -6.64 -3.70
C TRP A 91 -5.40 -6.90 -4.46
N GLU A 92 -5.52 -6.26 -5.61
CA GLU A 92 -6.57 -6.54 -6.58
C GLU A 92 -5.89 -7.03 -7.86
N ASP A 93 -6.40 -8.12 -8.42
CA ASP A 93 -5.88 -8.62 -9.69
C ASP A 93 -6.05 -7.58 -10.78
N MET A 94 -4.97 -7.35 -11.53
CA MET A 94 -4.96 -6.42 -12.64
C MET A 94 -6.00 -6.83 -13.67
N TYR A 95 -7.10 -6.08 -13.74
CA TYR A 95 -8.08 -6.19 -14.82
C TYR A 95 -7.41 -5.93 -16.17
N TYR A 96 -7.99 -6.41 -17.28
CA TYR A 96 -7.38 -6.48 -18.62
C TYR A 96 -6.82 -5.16 -19.21
N LYS A 97 -7.05 -4.01 -18.55
CA LYS A 97 -6.47 -2.70 -18.89
C LYS A 97 -5.48 -2.22 -17.81
N PRO A 98 -4.16 -2.33 -18.04
CA PRO A 98 -3.12 -1.89 -17.10
C PRO A 98 -3.17 -0.40 -16.74
N TYR A 99 -3.79 0.42 -17.60
CA TYR A 99 -3.87 1.88 -17.46
C TYR A 99 -4.56 2.36 -16.17
N PHE A 100 -5.46 1.56 -15.60
CA PHE A 100 -6.23 1.98 -14.42
C PHE A 100 -5.49 1.75 -13.09
N TRP A 101 -4.40 0.98 -13.11
CA TRP A 101 -3.80 0.45 -11.88
C TRP A 101 -2.62 1.31 -11.41
N SER A 102 -2.64 1.69 -10.14
CA SER A 102 -1.48 2.33 -9.53
C SER A 102 -0.34 1.32 -9.43
N ASN A 103 0.87 1.75 -9.77
CA ASN A 103 2.07 0.91 -9.66
C ASN A 103 2.47 0.66 -8.19
N PHE A 104 1.93 1.46 -7.27
CA PHE A 104 2.26 1.42 -5.85
C PHE A 104 0.99 1.46 -5.00
N MET A 105 1.00 0.67 -3.94
CA MET A 105 -0.09 0.59 -2.99
C MET A 105 0.44 0.58 -1.56
N PHE A 106 -0.16 1.42 -0.71
CA PHE A 106 0.08 1.44 0.72
C PHE A 106 -1.12 0.82 1.45
N SER A 107 -0.86 -0.17 2.28
CA SER A 107 -1.86 -0.74 3.19
C SER A 107 -1.38 -0.56 4.62
N SER A 108 -2.24 -0.03 5.49
CA SER A 108 -1.98 0.08 6.92
C SER A 108 -3.08 -0.62 7.72
N ALA A 109 -2.67 -1.32 8.78
CA ALA A 109 -3.58 -1.94 9.72
C ALA A 109 -3.29 -1.43 11.14
N LEU A 110 -4.31 -0.90 11.80
CA LEU A 110 -4.25 -0.49 13.20
C LEU A 110 -4.79 -1.62 14.09
N TRP A 111 -3.96 -2.08 15.02
CA TRP A 111 -4.33 -3.09 16.00
C TRP A 111 -4.92 -2.43 17.23
N THR A 112 -6.09 -2.89 17.65
CA THR A 112 -6.78 -2.39 18.84
C THR A 112 -7.29 -3.53 19.69
N TYR A 113 -7.15 -3.41 21.01
CA TYR A 113 -7.81 -4.28 21.99
C TYR A 113 -9.32 -4.07 21.99
#